data_AF-A0A951V9L3-F1
#
_entry.id   AF-A0A951V9L3-F1
#
_cell.length_a   1.000
_cell.length_b   1.000
_cell.length_c   1.000
_cell.angle_alpha   90.00
_cell.angle_beta   90.00
_cell.angle_gamma   90.00
#
_symmetry.space_group_name_H-M   'P 1'
#
loop_
_entity.id
_entity.type
_entity.pdbx_description
1 polymer ?
#
loop_
_entity_poly.entity_id
_entity_poly.type
_entity_poly.pdbx_seq_one_letter_code
_entity_poly.pdbx_strand_id
1 'polypeptide(L)'
;HLQELYQNEGVKFKKHFSNLKEEMVLIRLQKFFYLEPVGEGMYLDQAQPKVAYFEIPDYLAWDDFKGITTKAKYETDLLFFDAATAYFYQNKKIVNLVRIYKEDISITKLRPIKERFLKLIDEK
;
A
#
# COMPACT_ATOMS: atom_id res chain seq x y z
N HIS A 1 34.65 -1.80 22.82
CA HIS A 1 34.61 -2.49 24.13
C HIS A 1 33.55 -3.59 24.21
N LEU A 2 32.23 -3.31 24.24
CA LEU A 2 31.22 -4.38 24.37
C LEU A 2 31.15 -5.30 23.14
N GLN A 3 31.29 -4.75 21.93
CA GLN A 3 31.24 -5.52 20.68
C GLN A 3 32.44 -6.48 20.54
N GLU A 4 33.60 -6.13 21.08
CA GLU A 4 34.82 -6.96 21.06
C GLU A 4 34.70 -8.15 22.01
N LEU A 5 34.08 -7.95 23.18
CA LEU A 5 33.81 -9.03 24.14
C LEU A 5 32.92 -10.11 23.52
N TYR A 6 31.88 -9.74 22.78
CA TYR A 6 31.02 -10.70 22.07
C TYR A 6 31.76 -11.45 20.95
N GLN A 7 32.65 -10.78 20.22
CA GLN A 7 33.50 -11.45 19.21
C GLN A 7 34.41 -12.51 19.82
N ASN A 8 35.00 -12.22 20.98
CA ASN A 8 35.90 -13.14 21.69
C ASN A 8 35.16 -14.37 22.25
N GLU A 9 33.87 -14.22 22.60
CA GLU A 9 32.98 -15.32 23.00
C GLU A 9 32.35 -16.08 21.81
N GLY A 10 32.85 -15.86 20.59
CA GLY A 10 32.45 -16.62 19.40
C GLY A 10 31.20 -16.11 18.67
N VAL A 11 30.69 -14.93 19.04
CA VAL A 11 29.57 -14.30 18.32
C VAL A 11 30.05 -13.79 16.96
N LYS A 12 29.66 -14.49 15.90
CA LYS A 12 29.90 -14.07 14.51
C LYS A 12 28.90 -12.99 14.12
N PHE A 13 29.34 -11.74 14.13
CA PHE A 13 28.55 -10.63 13.57
C PHE A 13 28.34 -10.84 12.07
N LYS A 14 27.10 -10.64 11.62
CA LYS A 14 26.73 -10.75 10.20
C LYS A 14 27.56 -9.73 9.42
N LYS A 15 28.28 -10.17 8.38
CA LYS A 15 29.09 -9.29 7.53
C LYS A 15 28.23 -8.14 7.00
N HIS A 16 28.79 -6.93 7.00
CA HIS A 16 28.20 -5.77 6.34
C HIS A 16 27.75 -6.17 4.92
N PHE A 17 26.49 -5.90 4.58
CA PHE A 17 25.97 -6.12 3.23
C PHE A 17 26.68 -5.16 2.27
N SER A 18 27.82 -5.56 1.72
CA SER A 18 28.62 -4.74 0.79
C SER A 18 28.10 -4.78 -0.65
N ASN A 19 27.13 -5.65 -0.95
CA ASN A 19 26.58 -5.86 -2.29
C ASN A 19 25.05 -5.64 -2.35
N LEU A 20 24.51 -4.68 -1.59
CA LEU A 20 23.14 -4.21 -1.81
C LEU A 20 23.11 -3.46 -3.15
N LYS A 21 22.75 -4.16 -4.22
CA LYS A 21 22.37 -3.51 -5.48
C LYS A 21 21.05 -2.77 -5.24
N GLU A 22 20.92 -1.57 -5.79
CA GLU A 22 19.67 -0.82 -5.81
C GLU A 22 18.68 -1.50 -6.77
N GLU A 23 18.11 -2.62 -6.33
CA GLU A 23 17.09 -3.36 -7.07
C GLU A 23 15.71 -2.96 -6.54
N MET A 24 14.76 -2.75 -7.46
CA MET A 24 13.36 -2.56 -7.06
C MET A 24 12.84 -3.85 -6.45
N VAL A 25 12.34 -3.77 -5.22
CA VAL A 25 11.77 -4.92 -4.50
C VAL A 25 10.31 -4.66 -4.15
N LEU A 26 9.49 -5.70 -4.20
CA LEU A 26 8.10 -5.67 -3.75
C LEU A 26 8.04 -5.98 -2.25
N ILE A 27 7.61 -5.01 -1.44
CA ILE A 27 7.47 -5.19 0.01
C ILE A 27 6.04 -5.67 0.32
N ARG A 28 5.93 -6.75 1.10
CA ARG A 28 4.65 -7.24 1.65
C ARG A 28 4.63 -7.05 3.16
N LEU A 29 3.57 -6.43 3.67
CA LEU A 29 3.39 -6.16 5.10
C LEU A 29 2.09 -6.80 5.59
N GLN A 30 2.15 -7.49 6.73
CA GLN A 30 0.98 -7.97 7.45
C GLN A 30 0.76 -7.07 8.66
N LYS A 31 -0.40 -6.42 8.74
CA LYS A 31 -0.78 -5.55 9.87
C LYS A 31 -2.25 -5.75 10.22
N PHE A 32 -2.61 -5.35 11.44
CA PHE A 32 -3.99 -5.16 11.82
C PHE A 32 -4.49 -3.80 11.32
N PHE A 33 -5.78 -3.72 10.99
CA PHE A 33 -6.42 -2.50 10.52
C PHE A 33 -7.45 -2.00 11.53
N TYR A 34 -7.56 -0.67 11.65
CA TYR A 34 -8.66 -0.01 12.34
C TYR A 34 -9.38 0.85 11.30
N LEU A 35 -10.28 0.24 10.53
CA LEU A 35 -10.96 0.89 9.40
C LEU A 35 -12.33 1.39 9.82
N GLU A 36 -12.60 2.67 9.55
CA GLU A 36 -13.94 3.23 9.61
C GLU A 36 -14.56 3.22 8.21
N PRO A 37 -15.68 2.51 7.99
CA PRO A 37 -16.39 2.54 6.71
C PRO A 37 -17.05 3.92 6.52
N VAL A 38 -16.79 4.54 5.37
CA VAL A 38 -17.33 5.87 5.02
C VAL A 38 -18.28 5.84 3.83
N GLY A 39 -18.75 4.64 3.46
CA GLY A 39 -19.69 4.40 2.38
C GLY A 39 -19.02 4.02 1.06
N GLU A 40 -19.80 3.42 0.16
CA GLU A 40 -19.36 3.02 -1.20
C GLU A 40 -18.08 2.15 -1.20
N GLY A 41 -17.87 1.28 -0.21
CA GLY A 41 -16.64 0.46 -0.13
C GLY A 41 -15.37 1.29 0.09
N MET A 42 -15.49 2.51 0.63
CA MET A 42 -14.37 3.34 1.06
C MET A 42 -14.19 3.27 2.58
N TYR A 43 -12.94 3.42 3.03
CA TYR A 43 -12.55 3.31 4.42
C TYR A 43 -11.48 4.35 4.78
N LEU A 44 -11.57 4.91 5.98
CA LEU A 44 -10.49 5.73 6.58
C LEU A 44 -9.76 4.91 7.66
N ASP A 45 -8.43 5.01 7.70
CA ASP A 45 -7.62 4.37 8.75
C ASP A 45 -7.66 5.24 10.02
N GLN A 46 -8.25 4.73 11.09
CA GLN A 46 -8.35 5.44 12.37
C GLN A 46 -7.01 5.56 13.08
N ALA A 47 -6.07 4.65 12.82
CA ALA A 47 -4.73 4.71 13.40
C ALA A 47 -3.77 5.55 12.54
N GLN A 48 -4.07 5.73 11.26
CA GLN A 48 -3.24 6.48 10.30
C GLN A 48 -4.09 7.48 9.51
N PRO A 49 -4.33 8.70 10.04
CA PRO A 49 -5.26 9.67 9.44
C PRO A 49 -4.96 10.08 7.99
N LYS A 50 -3.72 9.85 7.52
CA LYS A 50 -3.25 10.14 6.15
C LYS A 50 -3.46 8.96 5.19
N VAL A 51 -4.08 7.89 5.66
CA VAL A 51 -4.27 6.63 4.93
C VAL A 51 -5.76 6.36 4.79
N ALA A 52 -6.16 6.05 3.57
CA ALA A 52 -7.50 5.60 3.25
C ALA A 52 -7.45 4.37 2.34
N TYR A 53 -8.58 3.68 2.21
CA TYR A 53 -8.71 2.50 1.36
C TYR A 53 -10.00 2.56 0.55
N PHE A 54 -10.00 1.90 -0.60
CA PHE A 54 -11.22 1.60 -1.33
C PHE A 54 -11.19 0.19 -1.91
N GLU A 55 -12.37 -0.41 -2.04
CA GLU A 55 -12.56 -1.73 -2.64
C GLU A 55 -12.37 -1.72 -4.14
N ILE A 56 -11.80 -2.82 -4.64
CA ILE A 56 -11.72 -3.17 -6.06
C ILE A 56 -12.34 -4.55 -6.28
N PRO A 57 -12.96 -4.81 -7.45
CA PRO A 57 -13.68 -6.06 -7.68
C PRO A 57 -12.76 -7.28 -7.64
N ASP A 58 -11.56 -7.15 -8.20
CA ASP A 58 -10.65 -8.27 -8.41
C ASP A 58 -9.23 -7.97 -7.95
N TYR A 59 -8.46 -9.05 -7.74
CA TYR A 59 -7.03 -8.95 -7.48
C TYR A 59 -6.30 -8.41 -8.71
N LEU A 60 -5.43 -7.42 -8.49
CA LEU A 60 -4.56 -6.87 -9.53
C LEU A 60 -3.15 -7.43 -9.40
N ALA A 61 -2.65 -8.02 -10.49
CA ALA A 61 -1.23 -8.33 -10.60
C ALA A 61 -0.41 -7.03 -10.52
N TRP A 62 0.84 -7.14 -10.06
CA TRP A 62 1.66 -5.97 -9.77
C TRP A 62 1.85 -5.04 -10.98
N ASP A 63 2.08 -5.60 -12.17
CA ASP A 63 2.31 -4.81 -13.38
C ASP A 63 1.05 -4.03 -13.80
N ASP A 64 -0.12 -4.66 -13.68
CA ASP A 64 -1.41 -4.01 -13.92
C ASP A 64 -1.65 -2.88 -12.91
N PHE A 65 -1.45 -3.17 -11.62
CA PHE A 65 -1.60 -2.21 -10.55
C PHE A 65 -0.69 -0.99 -10.74
N LYS A 66 0.56 -1.23 -11.14
CA LYS A 66 1.53 -0.17 -11.45
C LYS A 66 1.04 0.68 -12.62
N GLY A 67 0.62 0.05 -13.72
CA GLY A 67 0.08 0.73 -14.90
C GLY A 67 -1.15 1.57 -14.59
N ILE A 68 -2.12 1.02 -13.87
CA ILE A 68 -3.35 1.70 -13.45
C ILE A 68 -3.03 2.87 -12.53
N THR A 69 -2.18 2.68 -11.53
CA THR A 69 -1.76 3.73 -10.61
C THR A 69 -1.11 4.90 -11.34
N THR A 70 -0.21 4.61 -12.29
CA THR A 70 0.43 5.63 -13.13
C THR A 70 -0.61 6.40 -13.95
N LYS A 71 -1.52 5.71 -14.64
CA LYS A 71 -2.60 6.36 -15.42
C LYS A 71 -3.54 7.20 -14.54
N ALA A 72 -3.89 6.71 -13.36
CA ALA A 72 -4.75 7.44 -12.42
C ALA A 72 -4.09 8.76 -11.99
N LYS A 73 -2.80 8.75 -11.64
CA LYS A 73 -2.04 9.95 -11.23
C LYS A 73 -1.98 11.04 -12.30
N TYR A 74 -1.96 10.69 -13.59
CA TYR A 74 -1.86 11.67 -14.68
C TYR A 74 -3.18 12.38 -14.98
N GLU A 75 -4.32 11.70 -14.81
CA GLU A 75 -5.63 12.26 -15.18
C GLU A 75 -6.36 12.90 -14.01
N THR A 76 -6.14 12.42 -12.79
CA THR A 76 -6.65 13.13 -11.63
C THR A 76 -5.72 14.31 -11.35
N ASP A 77 -6.24 15.54 -11.34
CA ASP A 77 -5.53 16.73 -10.82
C ASP A 77 -5.01 16.55 -9.37
N LEU A 78 -5.39 15.43 -8.73
CA LEU A 78 -4.81 14.84 -7.53
C LEU A 78 -3.43 14.23 -7.82
N LEU A 79 -2.51 15.05 -8.29
CA LEU A 79 -1.09 14.75 -8.23
C LEU A 79 -0.72 14.54 -6.74
N PHE A 80 0.27 13.68 -6.48
CA PHE A 80 0.80 13.40 -5.13
C PHE A 80 -0.08 12.53 -4.23
N PHE A 81 -0.14 11.23 -4.52
CA PHE A 81 -0.52 10.19 -3.58
C PHE A 81 0.37 8.96 -3.76
N ASP A 82 0.50 8.13 -2.73
CA ASP A 82 1.09 6.79 -2.85
C ASP A 82 0.01 5.73 -2.77
N ALA A 83 0.15 4.70 -3.61
CA ALA A 83 -0.81 3.61 -3.68
C ALA A 83 -0.13 2.26 -3.40
N ALA A 84 -0.84 1.37 -2.73
CA ALA A 84 -0.43 -0.02 -2.56
C ALA A 84 -1.66 -0.94 -2.60
N THR A 85 -1.49 -2.16 -3.11
CA THR A 85 -2.50 -3.21 -2.98
C THR A 85 -2.63 -3.64 -1.52
N ALA A 86 -3.86 -3.86 -1.06
CA ALA A 86 -4.16 -4.43 0.24
C ALA A 86 -5.33 -5.41 0.12
N TYR A 87 -5.53 -6.23 1.15
CA TYR A 87 -6.73 -7.05 1.27
C TYR A 87 -7.02 -7.30 2.75
N PHE A 88 -8.27 -7.56 3.08
CA PHE A 88 -8.64 -8.12 4.38
C PHE A 88 -9.61 -9.30 4.21
N TYR A 89 -9.75 -10.08 5.28
CA TYR A 89 -10.73 -11.14 5.38
C TYR A 89 -11.98 -10.64 6.10
N GLN A 90 -13.14 -10.77 5.47
CA GLN A 90 -14.43 -10.46 6.08
C GLN A 90 -15.47 -11.46 5.60
N ASN A 91 -16.29 -11.99 6.52
CA ASN A 91 -17.38 -12.92 6.19
C ASN A 91 -16.96 -14.11 5.33
N LYS A 92 -15.78 -14.69 5.62
CA LYS A 92 -15.18 -15.81 4.86
C LYS A 92 -14.83 -15.46 3.40
N LYS A 93 -14.73 -14.18 3.06
CA LYS A 93 -14.33 -13.68 1.75
C LYS A 93 -13.08 -12.81 1.87
N ILE A 94 -12.30 -12.79 0.80
CA ILE A 94 -11.21 -11.82 0.62
C ILE A 94 -11.83 -10.58 0.00
N VAL A 95 -11.59 -9.43 0.61
CA VAL A 95 -11.94 -8.13 0.07
C VAL A 95 -10.66 -7.49 -0.42
N ASN A 96 -10.56 -7.25 -1.72
CA ASN A 96 -9.42 -6.60 -2.35
C ASN A 96 -9.55 -5.08 -2.22
N LEU A 97 -8.44 -4.43 -1.89
CA LEU A 97 -8.40 -3.00 -1.61
C LEU A 97 -7.21 -2.35 -2.33
N VAL A 98 -7.34 -1.05 -2.55
CA VAL A 98 -6.21 -0.15 -2.79
C VAL A 98 -6.07 0.77 -1.59
N ARG A 99 -4.89 0.79 -0.98
CA ARG A 99 -4.49 1.76 0.04
C ARG A 99 -3.99 3.01 -0.67
N ILE A 100 -4.51 4.17 -0.28
CA ILE A 100 -4.03 5.49 -0.67
C ILE A 100 -3.41 6.18 0.53
N TYR A 101 -2.18 6.65 0.39
CA TYR A 101 -1.53 7.59 1.31
C TYR A 101 -1.52 8.97 0.67
N LYS A 102 -2.02 9.97 1.41
CA LYS A 102 -1.97 11.38 1.02
C LYS A 102 -2.06 12.25 2.28
N GLU A 103 -1.23 13.28 2.36
CA GLU A 103 -1.13 14.18 3.53
C GLU A 103 -2.47 14.78 3.95
N ASP A 104 -3.27 15.18 2.97
CA ASP A 104 -4.54 15.87 3.12
C ASP A 104 -5.71 15.01 2.62
N ILE A 105 -5.69 13.70 2.92
CA ILE A 105 -6.73 12.76 2.47
C ILE A 105 -8.10 13.09 3.08
N SER A 106 -9.14 12.99 2.25
CA SER A 106 -10.54 13.13 2.64
C SER A 106 -11.40 12.27 1.72
N ILE A 107 -12.65 12.00 2.10
CA ILE A 107 -13.60 11.25 1.26
C ILE A 107 -13.77 11.93 -0.11
N THR A 108 -13.84 13.27 -0.13
CA THR A 108 -13.99 14.06 -1.36
C THR A 108 -12.81 13.92 -2.32
N LYS A 109 -11.60 13.64 -1.80
CA LYS A 109 -10.39 13.39 -2.60
C LYS A 109 -10.20 11.92 -2.93
N LEU A 110 -10.65 11.01 -2.06
CA LEU A 110 -10.56 9.57 -2.25
C LEU A 110 -11.51 9.09 -3.36
N ARG A 111 -12.74 9.61 -3.39
CA ARG A 111 -13.77 9.21 -4.36
C ARG A 111 -13.32 9.31 -5.82
N PRO A 112 -12.80 10.44 -6.33
CA PRO A 112 -12.35 10.53 -7.73
C PRO A 112 -11.18 9.58 -8.03
N ILE A 113 -10.30 9.30 -7.06
CA ILE A 113 -9.23 8.29 -7.23
C ILE A 113 -9.85 6.91 -7.41
N LYS A 114 -10.78 6.52 -6.53
CA LYS A 114 -11.50 5.25 -6.61
C LYS A 114 -12.22 5.11 -7.96
N GLU A 115 -13.03 6.09 -8.35
CA GLU A 115 -13.79 6.08 -9.61
C GLU A 115 -12.85 5.87 -10.81
N ARG A 116 -11.71 6.56 -10.81
CA ARG A 116 -10.72 6.42 -11.88
C ARG A 116 -10.08 5.03 -11.90
N PHE A 117 -9.73 4.49 -10.74
CA PHE A 117 -9.21 3.12 -10.65
C PHE A 117 -10.24 2.12 -11.18
N LEU A 118 -11.50 2.22 -10.76
CA LEU A 118 -12.54 1.29 -11.21
C LEU A 118 -12.78 1.37 -12.72
N LYS A 119 -12.79 2.57 -13.31
CA LYS A 119 -12.88 2.74 -14.76
C LYS A 119 -11.70 2.08 -15.50
N LEU A 120 -10.48 2.30 -15.01
CA LEU A 120 -9.27 1.71 -15.61
C LEU A 120 -9.18 0.19 -15.46
N ILE A 121 -9.81 -0.37 -14.43
CA ILE A 121 -9.92 -1.82 -14.23
C ILE A 121 -10.93 -2.42 -15.22
N ASP A 122 -12.04 -1.74 -15.48
CA ASP A 122 -13.07 -2.18 -16.43
C ASP A 122 -12.60 -2.11 -17.90
N GLU A 123 -11.72 -1.17 -18.21
CA GLU A 123 -11.10 -1.01 -19.54
C GLU A 123 -9.95 -2.00 -19.82
N LYS A 124 -9.60 -2.86 -18.86
CA LYS A 124 -8.51 -3.85 -18.97
C LYS A 124 -8.97 -5.14 -19.63
#